data_AF-A0AAP3XS15-F1
#
_entry.id   AF-A0AAP3XS15-F1
#
_cell.length_a   1.000
_cell.length_b   1.000
_cell.length_c   1.000
_cell.angle_alpha   90.00
_cell.angle_beta   90.00
_cell.angle_gamma   90.00
#
_symmetry.space_group_name_H-M   'P 1'
#
loop_
_entity.id
_entity.type
_entity.pdbx_description
1 polymer ?
#
loop_
_entity_poly.entity_id
_entity_poly.type
_entity_poly.pdbx_seq_one_letter_code
_entity_poly.pdbx_strand_id
1 'polypeptide(L)'
;MTMGVSEAPEQGARDGSGASARAPRSMQRRSAIDADLFAAMRVLRRLAVHLFSFETLFLLFLFAGRFKADPRLAWVPVDLTLLFFAASLAVAALVIRRERVYLPGLRLVMLFLAFAAWAVLSWAWTPGPIYGLTKIVGLMGACLWAVAGTALVIANRRIRVVRFLVLLGIFAVLLAWDWLSFYGLGKVTEHGFIRSSGYLNAGTAIVGGALAVFTLVLYARPLSLHWSLAAATLAFLTLVLLIIGGRSPIVGMVVAMMVPMAIHTRLTRRGPLIHRSQLAVLLVMAGAAVAITWTLASGEVTWTLRRFGQLFSQGSGDSSTAPRIHFILFALESWARAPILGHGLGSFGIMFAGADERSFPHNIFLEAMHETGTTGLLLMGACFVFVLGRLGLQRLRHEPALLCALMVFTANMVFSLISGAFAEDRFTSASLGLLLMRPLALARPTAQASAREPAAHSAGRALGLLR
;
A
#
# COMPACT_ATOMS: atom_id res chain seq x y z
N MET A 1 52.50 -33.31 -59.95
CA MET A 1 51.53 -32.91 -60.99
C MET A 1 50.41 -32.19 -60.25
N THR A 2 50.22 -30.88 -60.32
CA THR A 2 50.76 -29.81 -61.18
C THR A 2 50.95 -28.54 -60.33
N MET A 3 52.02 -27.80 -60.65
CA MET A 3 52.40 -26.50 -60.09
C MET A 3 51.57 -25.34 -60.69
N GLY A 4 51.64 -24.17 -60.04
CA GLY A 4 51.41 -22.82 -60.59
C GLY A 4 50.84 -21.88 -59.51
N VAL A 5 51.58 -20.99 -58.82
CA VAL A 5 52.45 -19.84 -59.16
C VAL A 5 51.72 -18.68 -59.85
N SER A 6 52.01 -17.46 -59.34
CA SER A 6 51.83 -16.12 -59.93
C SER A 6 50.46 -15.47 -59.66
N GLU A 7 50.28 -14.20 -59.26
CA GLU A 7 51.15 -13.05 -58.96
C GLU A 7 50.25 -12.01 -58.24
N ALA A 8 50.81 -11.21 -57.33
CA ALA A 8 50.27 -9.89 -57.01
C ALA A 8 50.84 -8.89 -58.02
N PRO A 9 50.13 -7.80 -58.36
CA PRO A 9 50.47 -6.54 -57.68
C PRO A 9 49.32 -5.50 -57.59
N GLU A 10 49.71 -4.34 -57.04
CA GLU A 10 49.10 -3.01 -57.18
C GLU A 10 48.18 -2.50 -56.05
N GLN A 11 48.88 -1.94 -55.07
CA GLN A 11 48.50 -0.74 -54.33
C GLN A 11 48.10 0.39 -55.28
N GLY A 12 46.78 0.66 -55.37
CA GLY A 12 46.23 1.87 -55.95
C GLY A 12 45.82 2.86 -54.85
N ALA A 13 46.72 3.78 -54.54
CA ALA A 13 46.41 4.99 -53.78
C ALA A 13 45.40 5.85 -54.56
N ARG A 14 44.25 6.16 -53.94
CA ARG A 14 43.42 7.30 -54.32
C ARG A 14 43.01 8.06 -53.08
N ASP A 15 43.78 9.12 -52.83
CA ASP A 15 43.35 10.29 -52.08
C ASP A 15 42.06 10.84 -52.71
N GLY A 16 40.96 10.68 -51.98
CA GLY A 16 39.68 11.30 -52.24
C GLY A 16 39.39 12.34 -51.16
N SER A 17 40.16 13.42 -51.15
CA SER A 17 39.87 14.66 -50.42
C SER A 17 38.68 15.37 -51.08
N GLY A 18 37.47 14.90 -50.78
CA GLY A 18 36.23 15.41 -51.37
C GLY A 18 35.19 15.77 -50.32
N ALA A 19 35.24 17.01 -49.86
CA ALA A 19 34.15 17.76 -49.23
C ALA A 19 33.23 16.97 -48.28
N SER A 20 33.59 16.96 -46.99
CA SER A 20 32.62 16.79 -45.90
C SER A 20 31.57 17.91 -46.01
N ALA A 21 30.50 17.62 -46.76
CA ALA A 21 29.30 18.44 -46.81
C ALA A 21 28.70 18.46 -45.40
N ARG A 22 29.14 19.44 -44.59
CA ARG A 22 28.50 19.77 -43.32
C ARG A 22 27.04 20.05 -43.64
N ALA A 23 26.18 19.08 -43.32
CA ALA A 23 24.74 19.23 -43.42
C ALA A 23 24.38 20.60 -42.82
N PRO A 24 23.59 21.43 -43.54
CA PRO A 24 23.32 22.79 -43.11
C PRO A 24 22.82 22.76 -41.66
N ARG A 25 23.37 23.61 -40.79
CA ARG A 25 23.07 23.64 -39.34
C ARG A 25 21.57 23.68 -39.03
N SER A 26 20.75 24.14 -39.98
CA SER A 26 19.28 24.11 -39.91
C SER A 26 18.67 22.69 -39.96
N MET A 27 19.29 21.74 -40.65
CA MET A 27 18.84 20.34 -40.76
C MET A 27 19.14 19.55 -39.48
N GLN A 28 20.32 19.76 -38.88
CA GLN A 28 20.66 19.17 -37.56
C GLN A 28 19.75 19.71 -36.45
N ARG A 29 19.39 21.00 -36.47
CA ARG A 29 18.45 21.58 -35.49
C ARG A 29 17.04 20.99 -35.59
N ARG A 30 16.53 20.70 -36.79
CA ARG A 30 15.21 20.06 -36.96
C ARG A 30 15.20 18.64 -36.39
N SER A 31 16.25 17.85 -36.62
CA SER A 31 16.34 16.47 -36.09
C SER A 31 16.39 16.36 -34.56
N ALA A 32 16.98 17.36 -33.88
CA ALA A 32 17.03 17.40 -32.41
C ALA A 32 15.66 17.76 -31.80
N ILE A 33 14.95 18.72 -32.40
CA ILE A 33 13.60 19.12 -31.97
C ILE A 33 12.62 17.95 -32.12
N ASP A 34 12.71 17.19 -33.21
CA ASP A 34 11.86 16.01 -33.42
C ASP A 34 12.16 14.92 -32.38
N ALA A 35 13.43 14.67 -32.05
CA ALA A 35 13.82 13.69 -31.03
C ALA A 35 13.30 14.05 -29.63
N ASP A 36 13.36 15.33 -29.25
CA ASP A 36 12.84 15.83 -27.98
C ASP A 36 11.31 15.77 -27.92
N LEU A 37 10.64 16.08 -29.03
CA LEU A 37 9.18 15.94 -29.15
C LEU A 37 8.75 14.46 -29.03
N PHE A 38 9.46 13.53 -29.68
CA PHE A 38 9.20 12.09 -29.54
C PHE A 38 9.52 11.56 -28.14
N ALA A 39 10.51 12.11 -27.43
CA ALA A 39 10.76 11.79 -26.03
C ALA A 39 9.62 12.31 -25.12
N ALA A 40 9.19 13.56 -25.32
CA ALA A 40 8.06 14.16 -24.60
C ALA A 40 6.75 13.38 -24.82
N MET A 41 6.43 13.02 -26.07
CA MET A 41 5.26 12.19 -26.39
C MET A 41 5.31 10.81 -25.73
N ARG A 42 6.50 10.19 -25.61
CA ARG A 42 6.66 8.91 -24.89
C ARG A 42 6.43 9.07 -23.38
N VAL A 43 6.88 10.18 -22.78
CA VAL A 43 6.63 10.47 -21.36
C VAL A 43 5.15 10.74 -21.13
N LEU A 44 4.51 11.60 -21.94
CA LEU A 44 3.08 11.90 -21.91
C LEU A 44 2.24 10.62 -22.05
N ARG A 45 2.56 9.76 -23.02
CA ARG A 45 1.88 8.48 -23.20
C ARG A 45 2.03 7.58 -21.97
N ARG A 46 3.22 7.51 -21.36
CA ARG A 46 3.43 6.74 -20.13
C ARG A 46 2.59 7.32 -18.98
N LEU A 47 2.62 8.63 -18.78
CA LEU A 47 1.83 9.31 -17.75
C LEU A 47 0.33 9.08 -17.96
N ALA A 48 -0.18 9.22 -19.18
CA ALA A 48 -1.58 8.94 -19.50
C ALA A 48 -1.96 7.48 -19.20
N VAL A 49 -1.11 6.51 -19.54
CA VAL A 49 -1.33 5.09 -19.21
C VAL A 49 -1.38 4.85 -17.69
N HIS A 50 -0.64 5.63 -16.90
CA HIS A 50 -0.71 5.56 -15.45
C HIS A 50 -1.95 6.26 -14.89
N LEU A 51 -2.28 7.47 -15.35
CA LEU A 51 -3.43 8.25 -14.90
C LEU A 51 -4.75 7.58 -15.25
N PHE A 52 -4.90 7.08 -16.48
CA PHE A 52 -6.10 6.38 -16.95
C PHE A 52 -6.02 4.86 -16.73
N SER A 53 -5.44 4.46 -15.59
CA SER A 53 -5.36 3.06 -15.18
C SER A 53 -6.48 2.68 -14.21
N PHE A 54 -6.81 1.38 -14.17
CA PHE A 54 -7.73 0.84 -13.17
C PHE A 54 -7.25 1.17 -11.75
N GLU A 55 -5.95 1.11 -11.51
CA GLU A 55 -5.33 1.33 -10.19
C GLU A 55 -5.53 2.78 -9.73
N THR A 56 -5.49 3.76 -10.64
CA THR A 56 -5.78 5.16 -10.31
C THR A 56 -7.26 5.34 -9.96
N LEU A 57 -8.18 4.85 -10.79
CA LEU A 57 -9.62 4.93 -10.52
C LEU A 57 -9.98 4.24 -9.19
N PHE A 58 -9.39 3.07 -8.95
CA PHE A 58 -9.60 2.30 -7.74
C PHE A 58 -9.00 2.98 -6.51
N LEU A 59 -7.82 3.59 -6.63
CA LEU A 59 -7.24 4.41 -5.56
C LEU A 59 -8.14 5.60 -5.24
N LEU A 60 -8.62 6.34 -6.26
CA LEU A 60 -9.56 7.43 -6.04
C LEU A 60 -10.84 6.97 -5.35
N PHE A 61 -11.39 5.79 -5.71
CA PHE A 61 -12.51 5.18 -4.98
C PHE A 61 -12.19 4.89 -3.50
N LEU A 62 -11.04 4.25 -3.21
CA LEU A 62 -10.64 3.91 -1.84
C LEU A 62 -10.53 5.15 -0.94
N PHE A 63 -10.09 6.26 -1.53
CA PHE A 63 -9.85 7.51 -0.82
C PHE A 63 -10.95 8.57 -1.05
N ALA A 64 -12.02 8.27 -1.80
CA ALA A 64 -13.10 9.21 -2.15
C ALA A 64 -13.78 9.82 -0.93
N GLY A 65 -13.98 9.03 0.13
CA GLY A 65 -14.57 9.54 1.38
C GLY A 65 -13.76 10.67 2.03
N ARG A 66 -12.49 10.87 1.65
CA ARG A 66 -11.61 11.91 2.20
C ARG A 66 -11.71 13.24 1.47
N PHE A 67 -11.95 13.22 0.16
CA PHE A 67 -11.96 14.44 -0.66
C PHE A 67 -13.34 14.77 -1.24
N LYS A 68 -14.33 13.87 -1.18
CA LYS A 68 -15.69 14.14 -1.71
C LYS A 68 -16.39 15.33 -1.07
N ALA A 69 -15.92 15.73 0.10
CA ALA A 69 -16.48 16.79 0.89
C ALA A 69 -15.58 18.05 0.87
N ASP A 70 -14.52 18.03 0.04
CA ASP A 70 -13.65 19.19 -0.20
C ASP A 70 -14.42 20.30 -0.95
N PRO A 71 -14.47 21.55 -0.43
CA PRO A 71 -15.12 22.67 -1.10
C PRO A 71 -14.61 22.93 -2.52
N ARG A 72 -13.34 22.62 -2.81
CA ARG A 72 -12.75 22.74 -4.15
C ARG A 72 -13.38 21.81 -5.17
N LEU A 73 -14.07 20.76 -4.71
CA LEU A 73 -14.76 19.77 -5.52
C LEU A 73 -16.29 19.89 -5.42
N ALA A 74 -16.82 20.90 -4.73
CA ALA A 74 -18.26 21.13 -4.58
C ALA A 74 -18.97 21.44 -5.90
N TRP A 75 -18.22 21.85 -6.94
CA TRP A 75 -18.76 22.06 -8.28
C TRP A 75 -19.17 20.77 -9.00
N VAL A 76 -18.74 19.59 -8.50
CA VAL A 76 -19.12 18.30 -9.09
C VAL A 76 -20.48 17.87 -8.52
N PRO A 77 -21.55 17.83 -9.32
CA PRO A 77 -22.92 17.58 -8.83
C PRO A 77 -23.23 16.10 -8.55
N VAL A 78 -22.21 15.26 -8.37
CA VAL A 78 -22.32 13.80 -8.19
C VAL A 78 -21.44 13.31 -7.05
N ASP A 79 -21.89 12.30 -6.30
CA ASP A 79 -21.07 11.69 -5.24
C ASP A 79 -19.84 11.01 -5.87
N LEU A 80 -18.67 11.59 -5.60
CA LEU A 80 -17.39 11.11 -6.14
C LEU A 80 -17.09 9.65 -5.75
N THR A 81 -17.57 9.16 -4.61
CA THR A 81 -17.44 7.76 -4.22
C THR A 81 -18.20 6.85 -5.18
N LEU A 82 -19.44 7.20 -5.49
CA LEU A 82 -20.28 6.43 -6.40
C LEU A 82 -19.74 6.48 -7.83
N LEU A 83 -19.27 7.66 -8.26
CA LEU A 83 -18.64 7.85 -9.56
C LEU A 83 -17.42 6.95 -9.74
N PHE A 84 -16.46 6.99 -8.80
CA PHE A 84 -15.25 6.16 -8.88
C PHE A 84 -15.53 4.68 -8.63
N PHE A 85 -16.54 4.35 -7.82
CA PHE A 85 -17.02 2.98 -7.65
C PHE A 85 -17.53 2.42 -8.98
N ALA A 86 -18.47 3.08 -9.64
CA ALA A 86 -19.06 2.63 -10.90
C ALA A 86 -18.01 2.56 -12.02
N ALA A 87 -17.16 3.59 -12.13
CA ALA A 87 -16.09 3.63 -13.13
C ALA A 87 -15.07 2.49 -12.92
N SER A 88 -14.65 2.25 -11.67
CA SER A 88 -13.72 1.15 -11.37
C SER A 88 -14.36 -0.21 -11.62
N LEU A 89 -15.65 -0.40 -11.31
CA LEU A 89 -16.38 -1.64 -11.58
C LEU A 89 -16.46 -1.93 -13.10
N ALA A 90 -16.80 -0.93 -13.91
CA ALA A 90 -16.86 -1.06 -15.36
C ALA A 90 -15.49 -1.44 -15.96
N VAL A 91 -14.43 -0.75 -15.56
CA VAL A 91 -13.06 -1.04 -16.03
C VAL A 91 -12.59 -2.41 -15.54
N ALA A 92 -12.94 -2.80 -14.31
CA ALA A 92 -12.63 -4.12 -13.78
C ALA A 92 -13.28 -5.24 -14.61
N ALA A 93 -14.56 -5.10 -14.97
CA ALA A 93 -15.25 -6.08 -15.81
C ALA A 93 -14.53 -6.28 -17.16
N LEU A 94 -14.09 -5.19 -17.79
CA LEU A 94 -13.30 -5.24 -19.03
C LEU A 94 -11.95 -5.92 -18.83
N VAL A 95 -11.26 -5.64 -17.71
CA VAL A 95 -9.99 -6.29 -17.37
C VAL A 95 -10.19 -7.78 -17.11
N ILE A 96 -11.18 -8.17 -16.32
CA ILE A 96 -11.46 -9.57 -15.98
C ILE A 96 -11.85 -10.36 -17.23
N ARG A 97 -12.65 -9.78 -18.14
CA ARG A 97 -12.98 -10.38 -19.44
C ARG A 97 -11.72 -10.64 -20.28
N ARG A 98 -10.76 -9.71 -20.28
CA ARG A 98 -9.51 -9.83 -21.08
C ARG A 98 -8.48 -10.75 -20.44
N GLU A 99 -8.32 -10.70 -19.12
CA GLU A 99 -7.25 -11.41 -18.40
C GLU A 99 -7.70 -12.73 -17.77
N ARG A 100 -9.00 -13.04 -17.85
CA ARG A 100 -9.69 -14.13 -17.14
C ARG A 100 -9.72 -13.91 -15.62
N VAL A 101 -10.62 -14.62 -14.95
CA VAL A 101 -10.81 -14.52 -13.50
C VAL A 101 -9.59 -15.12 -12.77
N TYR A 102 -9.01 -14.35 -11.85
CA TYR A 102 -7.94 -14.84 -10.99
C TYR A 102 -8.53 -15.69 -9.84
N LEU A 103 -8.50 -17.02 -9.99
CA LEU A 103 -9.15 -17.96 -9.06
C LEU A 103 -8.77 -17.80 -7.57
N PRO A 104 -7.49 -17.58 -7.19
CA PRO A 104 -7.15 -17.32 -5.79
C PRO A 104 -7.86 -16.07 -5.24
N GLY A 105 -7.96 -15.01 -6.06
CA GLY A 105 -8.71 -13.80 -5.72
C GLY A 105 -10.21 -14.09 -5.57
N LEU A 106 -10.79 -14.86 -6.48
CA LEU A 106 -12.21 -15.24 -6.41
C LEU A 106 -12.54 -15.99 -5.13
N ARG A 107 -11.68 -16.92 -4.71
CA ARG A 107 -11.86 -17.65 -3.44
C ARG A 107 -11.87 -16.71 -2.22
N LEU A 108 -11.00 -15.69 -2.18
CA LEU A 108 -11.05 -14.68 -1.11
C LEU A 108 -12.34 -13.87 -1.18
N VAL A 109 -12.78 -13.46 -2.37
CA VAL A 109 -14.04 -12.72 -2.54
C VAL A 109 -15.23 -13.56 -2.07
N MET A 110 -15.25 -14.86 -2.35
CA MET A 110 -16.32 -15.75 -1.86
C MET A 110 -16.29 -15.91 -0.33
N LEU A 111 -15.11 -16.02 0.28
CA LEU A 111 -14.99 -16.04 1.75
C LEU A 111 -15.47 -14.73 2.37
N PHE A 112 -15.07 -13.60 1.79
CA PHE A 112 -15.51 -12.28 2.24
C PHE A 112 -17.01 -12.08 2.03
N LEU A 113 -17.57 -12.57 0.93
CA LEU A 113 -19.00 -12.56 0.67
C LEU A 113 -19.78 -13.41 1.67
N ALA A 114 -19.24 -14.56 2.09
CA ALA A 114 -19.84 -15.37 3.16
C ALA A 114 -19.86 -14.62 4.50
N PHE A 115 -18.75 -13.96 4.87
CA PHE A 115 -18.71 -13.06 6.02
C PHE A 115 -19.73 -11.92 5.91
N ALA A 116 -19.76 -11.23 4.76
CA ALA A 116 -20.65 -10.10 4.55
C ALA A 116 -22.12 -10.52 4.53
N ALA A 117 -22.46 -11.66 3.93
CA ALA A 117 -23.80 -12.22 3.96
C ALA A 117 -24.24 -12.57 5.39
N TRP A 118 -23.34 -13.13 6.21
CA TRP A 118 -23.63 -13.37 7.63
C TRP A 118 -23.86 -12.06 8.40
N ALA A 119 -23.03 -11.05 8.19
CA ALA A 119 -23.20 -9.74 8.81
C ALA A 119 -24.51 -9.04 8.38
N VAL A 120 -24.90 -9.17 7.10
CA VAL A 120 -26.20 -8.67 6.62
C VAL A 120 -27.34 -9.47 7.23
N LEU A 121 -27.21 -10.79 7.34
CA LEU A 121 -28.22 -11.63 7.99
C LEU A 121 -28.39 -11.25 9.47
N SER A 122 -27.30 -10.92 10.17
CA SER A 122 -27.37 -10.49 11.57
C SER A 122 -28.08 -9.16 11.79
N TRP A 123 -28.26 -8.36 10.74
CA TRP A 123 -29.14 -7.19 10.79
C TRP A 123 -30.61 -7.56 11.07
N ALA A 124 -31.05 -8.79 10.78
CA ALA A 124 -32.44 -9.22 11.02
C ALA A 124 -32.84 -9.25 12.50
N TRP A 125 -31.87 -9.32 13.43
CA TRP A 125 -32.10 -9.29 14.88
C TRP A 125 -31.36 -8.14 15.57
N THR A 126 -30.92 -7.13 14.82
CA THR A 126 -30.22 -5.98 15.40
C THR A 126 -31.20 -5.06 16.13
N PRO A 127 -30.86 -4.57 17.35
CA PRO A 127 -31.57 -3.46 17.98
C PRO A 127 -31.24 -2.10 17.34
N GLY A 128 -30.18 -1.99 16.51
CA GLY A 128 -29.73 -0.74 15.88
C GLY A 128 -29.92 -0.72 14.37
N PRO A 129 -31.17 -0.61 13.85
CA PRO A 129 -31.45 -0.73 12.42
C PRO A 129 -30.84 0.37 11.56
N ILE A 130 -30.75 1.62 12.06
CA ILE A 130 -30.30 2.80 11.31
C ILE A 130 -28.79 2.71 11.08
N TYR A 131 -28.01 2.54 12.15
CA TYR A 131 -26.57 2.41 12.02
C TYR A 131 -26.19 1.07 11.35
N GLY A 132 -26.96 0.00 11.61
CA GLY A 132 -26.83 -1.27 10.92
C GLY A 132 -26.93 -1.14 9.40
N LEU A 133 -27.91 -0.38 8.87
CA LEU A 133 -28.04 -0.13 7.43
C LEU A 133 -26.83 0.62 6.86
N THR A 134 -26.33 1.61 7.60
CA THR A 134 -25.11 2.35 7.21
C THR A 134 -23.91 1.41 7.08
N LYS A 135 -23.76 0.46 8.01
CA LYS A 135 -22.73 -0.59 7.95
C LYS A 135 -22.93 -1.55 6.79
N ILE A 136 -24.16 -1.96 6.46
CA ILE A 136 -24.44 -2.81 5.28
C ILE A 136 -23.92 -2.13 4.01
N VAL A 137 -24.23 -0.85 3.82
CA VAL A 137 -23.76 -0.08 2.65
C VAL A 137 -22.23 0.00 2.62
N GLY A 138 -21.61 0.27 3.77
CA GLY A 138 -20.15 0.27 3.90
C GLY A 138 -19.51 -1.09 3.57
N LEU A 139 -20.08 -2.17 4.10
CA LEU A 139 -19.55 -3.52 3.97
C LEU A 139 -19.76 -4.10 2.57
N MET A 140 -21.00 -4.12 2.08
CA MET A 140 -21.39 -4.71 0.79
C MET A 140 -20.98 -3.84 -0.40
N GLY A 141 -21.04 -2.52 -0.24
CA GLY A 141 -20.60 -1.60 -1.29
C GLY A 141 -19.09 -1.40 -1.23
N ALA A 142 -18.61 -0.81 -0.14
CA ALA A 142 -17.27 -0.27 -0.10
C ALA A 142 -16.19 -1.32 0.17
N CYS A 143 -16.33 -2.12 1.23
CA CYS A 143 -15.32 -3.08 1.66
C CYS A 143 -15.26 -4.33 0.77
N LEU A 144 -16.41 -4.89 0.39
CA LEU A 144 -16.49 -6.01 -0.55
C LEU A 144 -15.85 -5.65 -1.89
N TRP A 145 -16.13 -4.46 -2.43
CA TRP A 145 -15.48 -4.00 -3.65
C TRP A 145 -14.00 -3.72 -3.45
N ALA A 146 -13.60 -3.20 -2.29
CA ALA A 146 -12.19 -3.00 -1.99
C ALA A 146 -11.41 -4.32 -2.03
N VAL A 147 -11.95 -5.40 -1.45
CA VAL A 147 -11.36 -6.76 -1.53
C VAL A 147 -11.41 -7.27 -2.97
N ALA A 148 -12.55 -7.17 -3.66
CA ALA A 148 -12.72 -7.72 -5.00
C ALA A 148 -11.83 -7.03 -6.04
N GLY A 149 -11.78 -5.69 -6.03
CA GLY A 149 -10.96 -4.91 -6.94
C GLY A 149 -9.47 -5.23 -6.78
N THR A 150 -8.96 -5.32 -5.55
CA THR A 150 -7.55 -5.69 -5.35
C THR A 150 -7.30 -7.16 -5.63
N ALA A 151 -8.13 -8.07 -5.11
CA ALA A 151 -7.90 -9.50 -5.21
C ALA A 151 -8.09 -10.04 -6.64
N LEU A 152 -9.10 -9.59 -7.38
CA LEU A 152 -9.40 -10.09 -8.74
C LEU A 152 -8.61 -9.36 -9.82
N VAL A 153 -8.38 -8.05 -9.68
CA VAL A 153 -7.85 -7.22 -10.76
C VAL A 153 -6.38 -6.86 -10.51
N ILE A 154 -6.07 -6.25 -9.36
CA ILE A 154 -4.70 -5.75 -9.10
C ILE A 154 -3.74 -6.91 -8.83
N ALA A 155 -4.11 -7.85 -7.96
CA ALA A 155 -3.28 -8.97 -7.55
C ALA A 155 -2.99 -9.98 -8.68
N ASN A 156 -3.81 -10.00 -9.73
CA ASN A 156 -3.64 -10.90 -10.88
C ASN A 156 -2.29 -10.71 -11.61
N ARG A 157 -1.77 -9.47 -11.62
CA ARG A 157 -0.48 -9.16 -12.25
C ARG A 157 0.41 -8.32 -11.33
N ARG A 158 1.66 -8.76 -11.16
CA ARG A 158 2.68 -8.02 -10.39
C ARG A 158 2.81 -6.55 -10.81
N ILE A 159 2.79 -6.26 -12.11
CA ILE A 159 2.93 -4.88 -12.61
C ILE A 159 1.81 -3.96 -12.11
N ARG A 160 0.59 -4.49 -11.95
CA ARG A 160 -0.57 -3.76 -11.43
C ARG A 160 -0.40 -3.46 -9.94
N VAL A 161 0.08 -4.43 -9.15
CA VAL A 161 0.42 -4.23 -7.73
C VAL A 161 1.48 -3.15 -7.57
N VAL A 162 2.59 -3.23 -8.32
CA VAL A 162 3.66 -2.22 -8.28
C VAL A 162 3.11 -0.83 -8.65
N ARG A 163 2.32 -0.75 -9.73
CA ARG A 163 1.69 0.51 -10.15
C ARG A 163 0.77 1.08 -9.06
N PHE A 164 -0.07 0.26 -8.44
CA PHE A 164 -0.94 0.67 -7.33
C PHE A 164 -0.13 1.21 -6.14
N LEU A 165 0.95 0.53 -5.74
CA LEU A 165 1.81 0.97 -4.63
C LEU A 165 2.55 2.28 -4.95
N VAL A 166 2.99 2.47 -6.19
CA VAL A 166 3.60 3.74 -6.63
C VAL A 166 2.57 4.87 -6.63
N LEU A 167 1.37 4.63 -7.17
CA LEU A 167 0.28 5.61 -7.15
C LEU A 167 -0.14 5.97 -5.72
N LEU A 168 -0.16 5.00 -4.80
CA LEU A 168 -0.38 5.23 -3.37
C LEU A 168 0.71 6.14 -2.77
N GLY A 169 1.98 5.94 -3.13
CA GLY A 169 3.09 6.81 -2.74
C GLY A 169 2.92 8.25 -3.26
N ILE A 170 2.59 8.42 -4.54
CA ILE A 170 2.33 9.73 -5.13
C ILE A 170 1.14 10.41 -4.44
N PHE A 171 0.04 9.68 -4.27
CA PHE A 171 -1.16 10.18 -3.61
C PHE A 171 -0.90 10.61 -2.17
N ALA A 172 -0.07 9.86 -1.43
CA ALA A 172 0.36 10.25 -0.08
C ALA A 172 1.16 11.55 -0.06
N VAL A 173 2.05 11.78 -1.03
CA VAL A 173 2.78 13.06 -1.16
C VAL A 173 1.83 14.22 -1.44
N LEU A 174 0.86 14.02 -2.35
CA LEU A 174 -0.14 15.04 -2.65
C LEU A 174 -1.00 15.37 -1.42
N LEU A 175 -1.45 14.36 -0.68
CA LEU A 175 -2.19 14.56 0.57
C LEU A 175 -1.33 15.24 1.63
N ALA A 176 -0.07 14.84 1.80
CA ALA A 176 0.82 15.43 2.78
C ALA A 176 1.13 16.90 2.46
N TRP A 177 1.29 17.22 1.18
CA TRP A 177 1.44 18.60 0.70
C TRP A 177 0.18 19.43 0.98
N ASP A 178 -1.00 18.90 0.67
CA ASP A 178 -2.28 19.57 0.94
C ASP A 178 -2.43 19.90 2.43
N TRP A 179 -2.13 18.94 3.30
CA TRP A 179 -2.09 19.14 4.76
C TRP A 179 -1.09 20.21 5.19
N LEU A 180 0.14 20.18 4.67
CA LEU A 180 1.16 21.17 5.02
C LEU A 180 0.75 22.57 4.57
N SER A 181 0.17 22.70 3.38
CA SER A 181 -0.31 23.99 2.85
C SER A 181 -1.40 24.60 3.73
N PHE A 182 -2.26 23.76 4.31
CA PHE A 182 -3.30 24.20 5.22
C PHE A 182 -2.73 24.70 6.56
N TYR A 183 -1.73 23.99 7.11
CA TYR A 183 -1.05 24.38 8.35
C TYR A 183 -0.18 25.64 8.18
N GLY A 184 0.58 25.75 7.09
CA GLY A 184 1.54 26.84 6.87
C GLY A 184 0.90 28.22 6.63
N LEU A 185 -0.37 28.28 6.24
CA LEU A 185 -1.09 29.53 5.97
C LEU A 185 -1.71 30.18 7.22
N GLY A 186 -1.45 29.66 8.43
CA GLY A 186 -2.03 30.20 9.67
C GLY A 186 -3.56 30.10 9.72
N LYS A 187 -4.20 29.40 8.76
CA LYS A 187 -5.64 29.13 8.71
C LYS A 187 -6.04 28.01 9.68
N VAL A 188 -5.43 28.02 10.86
CA VAL A 188 -5.89 27.26 12.02
C VAL A 188 -7.05 28.02 12.67
N THR A 189 -8.02 28.47 11.86
CA THR A 189 -9.31 28.84 12.41
C THR A 189 -10.04 27.55 12.72
N GLU A 190 -10.75 27.52 13.86
CA GLU A 190 -11.35 26.34 14.48
C GLU A 190 -12.35 25.55 13.61
N HIS A 191 -12.60 25.98 12.37
CA HIS A 191 -13.61 25.48 11.43
C HIS A 191 -13.04 24.75 10.20
N GLY A 192 -11.77 24.33 10.23
CA GLY A 192 -11.18 23.51 9.17
C GLY A 192 -11.83 22.12 9.06
N PHE A 193 -12.72 21.96 8.07
CA PHE A 193 -13.54 20.80 7.67
C PHE A 193 -12.90 19.39 7.77
N ILE A 194 -11.56 19.28 7.82
CA ILE A 194 -10.81 18.02 7.89
C ILE A 194 -10.66 17.51 9.36
N ARG A 195 -11.06 18.29 10.37
CA ARG A 195 -10.73 18.02 11.78
C ARG A 195 -11.58 16.96 12.50
N SER A 196 -12.87 16.77 12.17
CA SER A 196 -13.72 15.86 12.97
C SER A 196 -13.62 14.37 12.59
N SER A 197 -13.28 14.04 11.34
CA SER A 197 -13.14 12.64 10.89
C SER A 197 -12.01 12.40 9.86
N GLY A 198 -11.31 13.45 9.44
CA GLY A 198 -10.36 13.39 8.32
C GLY A 198 -8.92 13.04 8.70
N TYR A 199 -8.42 13.47 9.86
CA TYR A 199 -6.99 13.35 10.20
C TYR A 199 -6.50 11.91 10.32
N LEU A 200 -7.28 11.03 10.96
CA LEU A 200 -6.96 9.59 11.06
C LEU A 200 -6.94 8.94 9.68
N ASN A 201 -7.95 9.24 8.87
CA ASN A 201 -8.08 8.71 7.52
C ASN A 201 -6.97 9.21 6.60
N ALA A 202 -6.60 10.49 6.67
CA ALA A 202 -5.47 11.03 5.92
C ALA A 202 -4.15 10.42 6.39
N GLY A 203 -3.97 10.26 7.71
CA GLY A 203 -2.82 9.60 8.29
C GLY A 203 -2.64 8.18 7.76
N THR A 204 -3.69 7.36 7.69
CA THR A 204 -3.59 6.00 7.12
C THR A 204 -3.19 5.99 5.64
N ALA A 205 -3.69 6.95 4.86
CA ALA A 205 -3.30 7.12 3.45
C ALA A 205 -1.79 7.43 3.32
N ILE A 206 -1.33 8.40 4.13
CA ILE A 206 0.06 8.85 4.15
C ILE A 206 0.98 7.72 4.58
N VAL A 207 0.60 6.94 5.60
CA VAL A 207 1.36 5.75 6.03
C VAL A 207 1.47 4.72 4.92
N GLY A 208 0.38 4.43 4.20
CA GLY A 208 0.42 3.52 3.06
C GLY A 208 1.44 3.93 2.00
N GLY A 209 1.47 5.21 1.65
CA GLY A 209 2.47 5.74 0.71
C GLY A 209 3.89 5.83 1.29
N ALA A 210 4.03 6.18 2.57
CA ALA A 210 5.32 6.19 3.26
C ALA A 210 5.96 4.79 3.27
N LEU A 211 5.19 3.72 3.45
CA LEU A 211 5.68 2.35 3.39
C LEU A 211 6.07 1.92 1.97
N ALA A 212 5.38 2.44 0.94
CA ALA A 212 5.79 2.27 -0.45
C ALA A 212 7.13 2.95 -0.74
N VAL A 213 7.31 4.19 -0.28
CA VAL A 213 8.59 4.94 -0.39
C VAL A 213 9.69 4.27 0.43
N PHE A 214 9.40 3.81 1.64
CA PHE A 214 10.33 3.07 2.49
C PHE A 214 10.83 1.80 1.80
N THR A 215 9.96 1.08 1.08
CA THR A 215 10.38 -0.07 0.27
C THR A 215 11.40 0.34 -0.80
N LEU A 216 11.28 1.52 -1.41
CA LEU A 216 12.29 2.03 -2.35
C LEU A 216 13.62 2.29 -1.64
N VAL A 217 13.60 2.92 -0.46
CA VAL A 217 14.80 3.15 0.37
C VAL A 217 15.51 1.83 0.70
N LEU A 218 14.76 0.77 1.02
CA LEU A 218 15.30 -0.55 1.37
C LEU A 218 16.04 -1.25 0.22
N TYR A 219 15.59 -1.07 -1.02
CA TYR A 219 16.10 -1.82 -2.19
C TYR A 219 16.95 -0.98 -3.14
N ALA A 220 16.88 0.35 -3.07
CA ALA A 220 17.74 1.24 -3.83
C ALA A 220 19.21 1.16 -3.36
N ARG A 221 20.14 1.54 -4.24
CA ARG A 221 21.56 1.66 -3.87
C ARG A 221 21.73 2.85 -2.90
N PRO A 222 22.33 2.66 -1.72
CA PRO A 222 22.52 3.75 -0.76
C PRO A 222 23.31 4.89 -1.40
N LEU A 223 22.99 6.13 -1.01
CA LEU A 223 23.60 7.38 -1.53
C LEU A 223 23.39 7.65 -3.02
N SER A 224 22.65 6.81 -3.76
CA SER A 224 22.21 7.18 -5.11
C SER A 224 21.16 8.29 -5.07
N LEU A 225 21.06 9.09 -6.14
CA LEU A 225 20.04 10.14 -6.25
C LEU A 225 18.62 9.62 -5.93
N HIS A 226 18.26 8.45 -6.45
CA HIS A 226 16.96 7.83 -6.20
C HIS A 226 16.76 7.47 -4.72
N TRP A 227 17.80 6.97 -4.05
CA TRP A 227 17.74 6.67 -2.63
C TRP A 227 17.59 7.95 -1.81
N SER A 228 18.36 9.01 -2.12
CA SER A 228 18.29 10.29 -1.41
C SER A 228 16.93 10.95 -1.57
N LEU A 229 16.37 10.94 -2.79
CA LEU A 229 15.01 11.45 -3.05
C LEU A 229 13.95 10.64 -2.30
N ALA A 230 14.06 9.31 -2.27
CA ALA A 230 13.14 8.45 -1.51
C ALA A 230 13.27 8.70 0.00
N ALA A 231 14.48 8.84 0.54
CA ALA A 231 14.73 9.14 1.95
C ALA A 231 14.18 10.51 2.34
N ALA A 232 14.40 11.54 1.52
CA ALA A 232 13.84 12.88 1.72
C ALA A 232 12.30 12.86 1.67
N THR A 233 11.71 12.12 0.72
CA THR A 233 10.25 11.95 0.63
C THR A 233 9.72 11.24 1.87
N LEU A 234 10.37 10.19 2.35
CA LEU A 234 9.97 9.48 3.56
C LEU A 234 10.04 10.38 4.81
N ALA A 235 11.10 11.18 4.92
CA ALA A 235 11.24 12.17 6.00
C ALA A 235 10.12 13.21 5.95
N PHE A 236 9.79 13.73 4.77
CA PHE A 236 8.68 14.64 4.55
C PHE A 236 7.33 14.03 4.98
N LEU A 237 7.01 12.82 4.53
CA LEU A 237 5.75 12.14 4.91
C LEU A 237 5.68 11.87 6.41
N THR A 238 6.79 11.49 7.03
CA THR A 238 6.89 11.26 8.48
C THR A 238 6.69 12.55 9.26
N LEU A 239 7.30 13.65 8.82
CA LEU A 239 7.12 14.97 9.42
C LEU A 239 5.64 15.39 9.38
N VAL A 240 4.98 15.23 8.23
CA VAL A 240 3.56 15.57 8.11
C VAL A 240 2.69 14.68 9.00
N LEU A 241 3.00 13.39 9.15
CA LEU A 241 2.30 12.53 10.12
C LEU A 241 2.44 13.03 11.56
N LEU A 242 3.62 13.52 11.95
CA LEU A 242 3.86 14.13 13.26
C LEU A 242 3.08 15.44 13.46
N ILE A 243 2.83 16.19 12.38
CA ILE A 243 2.01 17.41 12.40
C ILE A 243 0.52 17.08 12.53
N ILE A 244 0.01 16.11 11.76
CA ILE A 244 -1.42 15.77 11.68
C ILE A 244 -2.02 15.32 13.03
N GLY A 245 -1.24 14.71 13.93
CA GLY A 245 -1.74 14.32 15.26
C GLY A 245 -2.28 12.91 15.39
N GLY A 246 -2.13 12.08 14.36
CA GLY A 246 -2.63 10.70 14.33
C GLY A 246 -1.68 9.72 15.02
N ARG A 247 -1.96 9.35 16.28
CA ARG A 247 -1.16 8.35 17.02
C ARG A 247 -1.21 6.98 16.35
N SER A 248 -2.40 6.48 16.01
CA SER A 248 -2.56 5.13 15.45
C SER A 248 -1.89 4.93 14.08
N PRO A 249 -1.94 5.88 13.12
CA PRO A 249 -1.11 5.80 11.91
C PRO A 249 0.39 5.65 12.18
N ILE A 250 0.95 6.43 13.12
CA ILE A 250 2.39 6.35 13.42
C ILE A 250 2.75 5.00 14.03
N VAL A 251 1.96 4.52 14.99
CA VAL A 251 2.15 3.17 15.57
C VAL A 251 2.07 2.10 14.48
N GLY A 252 1.08 2.18 13.59
CA GLY A 252 0.95 1.27 12.45
C GLY A 252 2.16 1.32 11.52
N MET A 253 2.68 2.51 11.22
CA MET A 253 3.88 2.69 10.38
C MET A 253 5.11 2.05 11.02
N VAL A 254 5.36 2.31 12.31
CA VAL A 254 6.52 1.76 13.04
C VAL A 254 6.44 0.24 13.08
N VAL A 255 5.30 -0.34 13.46
CA VAL A 255 5.10 -1.80 13.49
C VAL A 255 5.30 -2.41 12.09
N ALA A 256 4.77 -1.77 11.05
CA ALA A 256 4.97 -2.23 9.68
C ALA A 256 6.43 -2.14 9.22
N MET A 257 7.18 -1.09 9.60
CA MET A 257 8.61 -0.97 9.29
C MET A 257 9.47 -2.05 9.98
N MET A 258 8.98 -2.67 11.06
CA MET A 258 9.65 -3.80 11.72
C MET A 258 9.49 -5.13 10.95
N VAL A 259 8.51 -5.24 10.05
CA VAL A 259 8.23 -6.48 9.29
C VAL A 259 9.44 -6.96 8.46
N PRO A 260 10.15 -6.10 7.69
CA PRO A 260 11.38 -6.50 7.02
C PRO A 260 12.48 -6.99 7.97
N MET A 261 12.55 -6.48 9.21
CA MET A 261 13.51 -6.96 10.21
C MET A 261 13.18 -8.40 10.58
N ALA A 262 11.93 -8.69 10.94
CA ALA A 262 11.48 -10.04 11.29
C ALA A 262 11.66 -11.06 10.15
N ILE A 263 11.52 -10.62 8.90
CA ILE A 263 11.63 -11.50 7.73
C ILE A 263 13.09 -11.77 7.34
N HIS A 264 13.96 -10.76 7.42
CA HIS A 264 15.35 -10.86 6.92
C HIS A 264 16.37 -11.26 7.99
N THR A 265 16.00 -11.30 9.26
CA THR A 265 16.85 -11.88 10.31
C THR A 265 17.19 -13.33 9.97
N ARG A 266 18.48 -13.62 9.87
CA ARG A 266 19.02 -14.99 9.82
C ARG A 266 19.90 -15.18 11.03
N LEU A 267 19.48 -16.08 11.92
CA LEU A 267 20.32 -16.50 13.05
C LEU A 267 21.31 -17.54 12.51
N THR A 268 22.58 -17.17 12.42
CA THR A 268 23.65 -18.11 12.06
C THR A 268 24.41 -18.55 13.32
N ARG A 269 25.15 -19.66 13.26
CA ARG A 269 25.99 -20.12 14.39
C ARG A 269 27.01 -19.08 14.86
N ARG A 270 27.32 -18.06 14.05
CA ARG A 270 28.23 -16.95 14.36
C ARG A 270 27.52 -15.66 14.80
N GLY A 271 26.21 -15.72 15.07
CA GLY A 271 25.38 -14.57 15.46
C GLY A 271 24.39 -14.12 14.38
N PRO A 272 23.61 -13.07 14.66
CA PRO A 272 22.65 -12.51 13.70
C PRO A 272 23.39 -11.76 12.59
N LEU A 273 23.13 -12.12 11.34
CA LEU A 273 23.60 -11.32 10.20
C LEU A 273 22.70 -10.09 10.05
N ILE A 274 23.27 -8.90 10.27
CA ILE A 274 22.54 -7.64 10.11
C ILE A 274 22.32 -7.39 8.62
N HIS A 275 21.08 -7.53 8.17
CA HIS A 275 20.67 -7.19 6.82
C HIS A 275 20.53 -5.67 6.68
N ARG A 276 20.81 -5.12 5.49
CA ARG A 276 20.68 -3.68 5.18
C ARG A 276 19.34 -3.07 5.60
N SER A 277 18.25 -3.86 5.59
CA SER A 277 16.94 -3.40 6.02
C SER A 277 16.87 -3.09 7.50
N GLN A 278 17.59 -3.83 8.34
CA GLN A 278 17.64 -3.57 9.77
C GLN A 278 18.38 -2.27 10.06
N LEU A 279 19.49 -2.00 9.36
CA LEU A 279 20.18 -0.72 9.46
C LEU A 279 19.28 0.44 9.02
N ALA A 280 18.56 0.31 7.92
CA ALA A 280 17.63 1.34 7.46
C ALA A 280 16.51 1.63 8.48
N VAL A 281 15.91 0.60 9.09
CA VAL A 281 14.92 0.78 10.15
C VAL A 281 15.53 1.48 11.36
N LEU A 282 16.70 1.02 11.81
CA LEU A 282 17.40 1.63 12.96
C LEU A 282 17.73 3.11 12.70
N LEU A 283 18.15 3.47 11.49
CA LEU A 283 18.43 4.86 11.12
C LEU A 283 17.16 5.72 11.11
N VAL A 284 16.03 5.20 10.59
CA VAL A 284 14.75 5.90 10.64
C VAL A 284 14.28 6.10 12.08
N MET A 285 14.39 5.06 12.92
CA MET A 285 14.04 5.14 14.34
C MET A 285 14.94 6.11 15.11
N ALA A 286 16.24 6.10 14.85
CA ALA A 286 17.19 7.04 15.45
C ALA A 286 16.91 8.48 15.01
N GLY A 287 16.65 8.70 13.72
CA GLY A 287 16.27 10.03 13.20
C GLY A 287 14.96 10.54 13.81
N ALA A 288 13.96 9.67 13.97
CA ALA A 288 12.72 10.00 14.67
C ALA A 288 12.98 10.36 16.14
N ALA A 289 13.80 9.59 16.86
CA ALA A 289 14.16 9.87 18.25
C ALA A 289 14.86 11.23 18.38
N VAL A 290 15.82 11.55 17.51
CA VAL A 290 16.49 12.87 17.49
C VAL A 290 15.49 13.99 17.23
N ALA A 291 14.60 13.85 16.25
CA ALA A 291 13.57 14.85 15.96
C ALA A 291 12.65 15.08 17.16
N ILE A 292 12.22 14.00 17.83
CA ILE A 292 11.40 14.07 19.04
C ILE A 292 12.16 14.81 20.14
N THR A 293 13.38 14.40 20.47
CA THR A 293 14.19 15.04 21.52
C THR A 293 14.43 16.52 21.22
N TRP A 294 14.71 16.88 19.97
CA TRP A 294 14.88 18.27 19.56
C TRP A 294 13.61 19.10 19.77
N THR A 295 12.45 18.59 19.35
CA THR A 295 11.16 19.28 19.56
C THR A 295 10.77 19.42 21.03
N LEU A 296 11.17 18.47 21.88
CA LEU A 296 10.97 18.56 23.32
C LEU A 296 11.92 19.60 23.94
N ALA A 297 13.18 19.63 23.52
CA ALA A 297 14.18 20.57 24.02
C ALA A 297 13.93 22.02 23.58
N SER A 298 13.35 22.24 22.40
CA SER A 298 13.01 23.57 21.89
C SER A 298 11.72 24.16 22.48
N GLY A 299 10.93 23.38 23.24
CA GLY A 299 9.59 23.77 23.68
C GLY A 299 8.51 23.73 22.58
N GLU A 300 8.91 23.56 21.32
CA GLU A 300 8.04 23.47 20.15
C GLU A 300 7.53 22.04 19.93
N VAL A 301 6.75 21.56 20.90
CA VAL A 301 6.22 20.19 20.87
C VAL A 301 5.12 20.08 19.81
N THR A 302 5.34 19.22 18.82
CA THR A 302 4.32 18.91 17.78
C THR A 302 3.01 18.40 18.39
N TRP A 303 1.90 18.60 17.68
CA TRP A 303 0.58 18.20 18.16
C TRP A 303 0.50 16.70 18.53
N THR A 304 1.15 15.83 17.74
CA THR A 304 1.22 14.39 18.04
C THR A 304 1.93 14.12 19.36
N LEU A 305 3.07 14.77 19.61
CA LEU A 305 3.85 14.59 20.84
C LEU A 305 3.12 15.14 22.07
N ARG A 306 2.45 16.29 21.95
CA ARG A 306 1.57 16.81 23.01
C ARG A 306 0.49 15.80 23.35
N ARG A 307 -0.14 15.23 22.32
CA ARG A 307 -1.12 14.15 22.46
C ARG A 307 -0.49 12.93 23.15
N PHE A 308 0.68 12.44 22.76
CA PHE A 308 1.31 11.32 23.47
C PHE A 308 1.63 11.65 24.93
N GLY A 309 2.11 12.86 25.23
CA GLY A 309 2.39 13.30 26.60
C GLY A 309 1.16 13.27 27.51
N GLN A 310 -0.01 13.61 26.98
CA GLN A 310 -1.29 13.54 27.71
C GLN A 310 -1.65 12.11 28.19
N LEU A 311 -1.14 11.06 27.54
CA LEU A 311 -1.36 9.67 28.00
C LEU A 311 -0.61 9.37 29.31
N PHE A 312 0.47 10.10 29.59
CA PHE A 312 1.33 9.87 30.76
C PHE A 312 1.08 10.86 31.89
N SER A 313 0.36 11.96 31.64
CA SER A 313 -0.07 12.89 32.69
C SER A 313 -1.29 12.34 33.43
N GLN A 314 -1.08 11.86 34.66
CA GLN A 314 -2.03 11.11 35.50
C GLN A 314 -3.31 11.87 35.96
N GLY A 315 -3.66 13.03 35.39
CA GLY A 315 -4.79 13.84 35.87
C GLY A 315 -5.80 14.28 34.80
N SER A 316 -5.51 14.05 33.52
CA SER A 316 -6.38 14.44 32.42
C SER A 316 -6.55 13.24 31.50
N GLY A 317 -7.46 12.34 31.89
CA GLY A 317 -7.90 11.26 31.01
C GLY A 317 -8.29 11.86 29.67
N ASP A 318 -7.46 11.62 28.65
CA ASP A 318 -7.75 12.01 27.28
C ASP A 318 -9.18 11.56 26.97
N SER A 319 -10.04 12.48 26.51
CA SER A 319 -11.46 12.23 26.24
C SER A 319 -11.68 11.06 25.27
N SER A 320 -10.61 10.60 24.62
CA SER A 320 -10.57 9.46 23.71
C SER A 320 -10.02 8.15 24.29
N THR A 321 -9.38 8.11 25.46
CA THR A 321 -8.71 6.88 25.99
C THR A 321 -9.47 6.23 27.14
N ALA A 322 -10.00 7.00 28.10
CA ALA A 322 -10.79 6.46 29.20
C ALA A 322 -12.06 5.70 28.73
N PRO A 323 -12.81 6.17 27.71
CA PRO A 323 -13.97 5.44 27.19
C PRO A 323 -13.63 4.10 26.52
N ARG A 324 -12.38 3.90 26.03
CA ARG A 324 -12.02 2.70 25.26
C ARG A 324 -11.98 1.44 26.11
N ILE A 325 -11.52 1.53 27.36
CA ILE A 325 -11.53 0.38 28.27
C ILE A 325 -12.99 -0.05 28.52
N HIS A 326 -13.89 0.92 28.75
CA HIS A 326 -15.32 0.64 28.89
C HIS A 326 -15.90 -0.01 27.62
N PHE A 327 -15.51 0.45 26.43
CA PHE A 327 -15.97 -0.16 25.17
C PHE A 327 -15.51 -1.61 25.02
N ILE A 328 -14.25 -1.91 25.36
CA ILE A 328 -13.71 -3.27 25.29
C ILE A 328 -14.41 -4.17 26.29
N LEU A 329 -14.51 -3.75 27.55
CA LEU A 329 -15.18 -4.55 28.60
C LEU A 329 -16.65 -4.79 28.25
N PHE A 330 -17.35 -3.75 27.82
CA PHE A 330 -18.74 -3.88 27.38
C PHE A 330 -18.89 -4.82 26.19
N ALA A 331 -18.00 -4.74 25.18
CA ALA A 331 -18.04 -5.63 24.03
C ALA A 331 -17.88 -7.10 24.45
N LEU A 332 -16.98 -7.38 25.39
CA LEU A 332 -16.74 -8.73 25.93
C LEU A 332 -17.92 -9.24 26.75
N GLU A 333 -18.43 -8.43 27.68
CA GLU A 333 -19.57 -8.77 28.52
C GLU A 333 -20.85 -8.99 27.69
N SER A 334 -21.08 -8.13 26.69
CA SER A 334 -22.21 -8.27 25.79
C SER A 334 -22.05 -9.51 24.91
N TRP A 335 -20.86 -9.75 24.34
CA TRP A 335 -20.62 -10.97 23.57
C TRP A 335 -20.91 -12.24 24.37
N ALA A 336 -20.54 -12.30 25.66
CA ALA A 336 -20.81 -13.44 26.52
C ALA A 336 -22.31 -13.77 26.65
N ARG A 337 -23.22 -12.80 26.43
CA ARG A 337 -24.67 -13.00 26.45
C ARG A 337 -25.23 -13.54 25.13
N ALA A 338 -24.53 -13.35 24.01
CA ALA A 338 -24.93 -13.84 22.69
C ALA A 338 -23.72 -14.34 21.88
N PRO A 339 -23.00 -15.38 22.35
CA PRO A 339 -21.66 -15.67 21.86
C PRO A 339 -21.63 -16.17 20.42
N ILE A 340 -22.64 -16.93 19.99
CA ILE A 340 -22.67 -17.56 18.66
C ILE A 340 -23.12 -16.56 17.58
N LEU A 341 -24.26 -15.91 17.80
CA LEU A 341 -24.93 -15.05 16.80
C LEU A 341 -24.53 -13.58 16.91
N GLY A 342 -24.07 -13.13 18.09
CA GLY A 342 -23.90 -11.72 18.39
C GLY A 342 -25.24 -10.99 18.52
N HIS A 343 -25.16 -9.68 18.75
CA HIS A 343 -26.33 -8.83 18.96
C HIS A 343 -26.91 -8.22 17.69
N GLY A 344 -26.35 -8.56 16.53
CA GLY A 344 -26.77 -8.03 15.23
C GLY A 344 -25.92 -6.83 14.79
N LEU A 345 -25.88 -6.61 13.48
CA LEU A 345 -25.04 -5.59 12.86
C LEU A 345 -25.48 -4.17 13.27
N GLY A 346 -24.54 -3.36 13.74
CA GLY A 346 -24.82 -1.98 14.21
C GLY A 346 -25.38 -1.89 15.63
N SER A 347 -25.50 -3.00 16.36
CA SER A 347 -26.08 -3.05 17.71
C SER A 347 -25.26 -2.31 18.79
N PHE A 348 -23.96 -2.08 18.58
CA PHE A 348 -23.08 -1.58 19.64
C PHE A 348 -23.52 -0.22 20.20
N GLY A 349 -23.85 0.74 19.33
CA GLY A 349 -24.22 2.10 19.75
C GLY A 349 -25.45 2.13 20.64
N ILE A 350 -26.52 1.45 20.22
CA ILE A 350 -27.76 1.44 20.99
C ILE A 350 -27.62 0.68 22.31
N MET A 351 -26.85 -0.41 22.34
CA MET A 351 -26.68 -1.18 23.56
C MET A 351 -25.73 -0.51 24.57
N PHE A 352 -24.71 0.22 24.10
CA PHE A 352 -23.75 0.90 24.96
C PHE A 352 -24.22 2.29 25.39
N ALA A 353 -24.66 3.12 24.43
CA ALA A 353 -24.99 4.52 24.63
C ALA A 353 -26.50 4.81 24.69
N GLY A 354 -27.36 3.82 24.40
CA GLY A 354 -28.80 3.99 24.36
C GLY A 354 -29.32 4.69 23.08
N ALA A 355 -28.44 4.94 22.10
CA ALA A 355 -28.78 5.62 20.85
C ALA A 355 -28.30 4.83 19.63
N ASP A 356 -29.16 4.74 18.60
CA ASP A 356 -28.81 4.12 17.31
C ASP A 356 -27.96 5.08 16.45
N GLU A 357 -26.73 5.30 16.93
CA GLU A 357 -25.74 6.18 16.32
C GLU A 357 -24.40 5.49 16.11
N ARG A 358 -23.49 6.19 15.42
CA ARG A 358 -22.17 5.66 15.08
C ARG A 358 -21.30 5.49 16.34
N SER A 359 -21.28 4.27 16.85
CA SER A 359 -20.39 3.84 17.93
C SER A 359 -20.00 2.38 17.77
N PHE A 360 -18.77 2.03 18.16
CA PHE A 360 -18.18 0.70 18.02
C PHE A 360 -16.95 0.58 18.93
N PRO A 361 -16.48 -0.64 19.28
CA PRO A 361 -15.41 -0.82 20.27
C PRO A 361 -14.01 -0.44 19.79
N HIS A 362 -13.89 0.19 18.62
CA HIS A 362 -12.63 0.61 17.99
C HIS A 362 -11.59 -0.51 17.80
N ASN A 363 -12.05 -1.77 17.73
CA ASN A 363 -11.23 -2.93 17.41
C ASN A 363 -12.05 -3.85 16.50
N ILE A 364 -11.53 -4.09 15.30
CA ILE A 364 -12.23 -4.86 14.27
C ILE A 364 -12.69 -6.26 14.73
N PHE A 365 -11.91 -6.94 15.58
CA PHE A 365 -12.25 -8.27 16.08
C PHE A 365 -13.30 -8.22 17.18
N LEU A 366 -13.18 -7.27 18.11
CA LEU A 366 -14.20 -7.08 19.17
C LEU A 366 -15.55 -6.65 18.58
N GLU A 367 -15.52 -5.80 17.56
CA GLU A 367 -16.73 -5.37 16.85
C GLU A 367 -17.40 -6.56 16.13
N ALA A 368 -16.62 -7.34 15.36
CA ALA A 368 -17.14 -8.53 14.70
C ALA A 368 -17.72 -9.53 15.73
N MET A 369 -17.01 -9.76 16.83
CA MET A 369 -17.42 -10.66 17.88
C MET A 369 -18.71 -10.19 18.59
N HIS A 370 -18.82 -8.90 18.91
CA HIS A 370 -20.02 -8.32 19.52
C HIS A 370 -21.24 -8.38 18.58
N GLU A 371 -21.09 -7.93 17.33
CA GLU A 371 -22.22 -7.71 16.42
C GLU A 371 -22.60 -8.94 15.61
N THR A 372 -21.64 -9.81 15.30
CA THR A 372 -21.86 -10.99 14.43
C THR A 372 -21.54 -12.31 15.12
N GLY A 373 -21.16 -12.26 16.41
CA GLY A 373 -20.81 -13.42 17.20
C GLY A 373 -19.52 -14.10 16.76
N THR A 374 -19.24 -15.25 17.37
CA THR A 374 -18.12 -16.12 17.01
C THR A 374 -18.26 -16.60 15.56
N THR A 375 -19.47 -16.79 15.04
CA THR A 375 -19.69 -17.19 13.63
C THR A 375 -19.09 -16.17 12.67
N GLY A 376 -19.41 -14.88 12.82
CA GLY A 376 -18.86 -13.86 11.93
C GLY A 376 -17.37 -13.63 12.15
N LEU A 377 -16.89 -13.72 13.40
CA LEU A 377 -15.46 -13.69 13.71
C LEU A 377 -14.68 -14.80 12.99
N LEU A 378 -15.20 -16.03 12.97
CA LEU A 378 -14.58 -17.16 12.28
C LEU A 378 -14.58 -16.98 10.76
N LEU A 379 -15.66 -16.47 10.17
CA LEU A 379 -15.72 -16.17 8.73
C LEU A 379 -14.73 -15.06 8.33
N MET A 380 -14.64 -14.00 9.13
CA MET A 380 -13.64 -12.95 8.94
C MET A 380 -12.21 -13.51 9.13
N GLY A 381 -12.00 -14.32 10.17
CA GLY A 381 -10.75 -15.02 10.45
C GLY A 381 -10.31 -15.93 9.29
N ALA A 382 -11.24 -16.65 8.67
CA ALA A 382 -10.98 -17.49 7.50
C ALA A 382 -10.42 -16.69 6.32
N CYS A 383 -10.86 -15.44 6.11
CA CYS A 383 -10.28 -14.55 5.11
C CYS A 383 -8.80 -14.27 5.39
N PHE A 384 -8.46 -13.95 6.65
CA PHE A 384 -7.07 -13.70 7.05
C PHE A 384 -6.21 -14.94 6.94
N VAL A 385 -6.66 -16.07 7.48
CA VAL A 385 -5.93 -17.35 7.42
C VAL A 385 -5.69 -17.78 5.97
N PHE A 386 -6.70 -17.66 5.11
CA PHE A 386 -6.58 -17.98 3.69
C PHE A 386 -5.48 -17.18 2.98
N VAL A 387 -5.39 -15.88 3.26
CA VAL A 387 -4.40 -15.00 2.64
C VAL A 387 -3.01 -15.21 3.23
N LEU A 388 -2.91 -15.17 4.57
CA LEU A 388 -1.64 -15.31 5.29
C LEU A 388 -1.01 -16.68 5.07
N GLY A 389 -1.81 -17.75 4.97
CA GLY A 389 -1.33 -19.10 4.66
C GLY A 389 -0.70 -19.24 3.27
N ARG A 390 -0.86 -18.25 2.38
CA ARG A 390 -0.18 -18.21 1.07
C ARG A 390 1.08 -17.36 1.03
N LEU A 391 1.40 -16.68 2.14
CA LEU A 391 2.63 -15.91 2.26
C LEU A 391 3.78 -16.86 2.54
N GLY A 392 4.57 -17.14 1.51
CA GLY A 392 5.83 -17.87 1.68
C GLY A 392 6.94 -16.92 2.16
N LEU A 393 7.66 -17.28 3.23
CA LEU A 393 8.78 -16.49 3.75
C LEU A 393 9.83 -16.20 2.67
N GLN A 394 10.14 -17.19 1.82
CA GLN A 394 11.07 -17.01 0.70
C GLN A 394 10.54 -16.01 -0.33
N ARG A 395 9.23 -16.01 -0.61
CA ARG A 395 8.62 -15.03 -1.51
C ARG A 395 8.74 -13.62 -0.95
N LEU A 396 8.45 -13.44 0.34
CA LEU A 396 8.56 -12.13 1.00
C LEU A 396 9.98 -11.55 0.96
N ARG A 397 11.01 -12.40 1.04
CA ARG A 397 12.42 -11.99 0.93
C ARG A 397 12.81 -11.54 -0.48
N HIS A 398 12.24 -12.16 -1.52
CA HIS A 398 12.64 -11.95 -2.91
C HIS A 398 11.67 -11.07 -3.73
N GLU A 399 10.46 -10.80 -3.24
CA GLU A 399 9.45 -9.99 -3.92
C GLU A 399 9.18 -8.68 -3.15
N PRO A 400 9.89 -7.57 -3.46
CA PRO A 400 9.74 -6.29 -2.74
C PRO A 400 8.31 -5.74 -2.73
N ALA A 401 7.57 -5.94 -3.82
CA ALA A 401 6.18 -5.51 -3.92
C ALA A 401 5.25 -6.26 -2.94
N LEU A 402 5.49 -7.56 -2.73
CA LEU A 402 4.72 -8.34 -1.76
C LEU A 402 5.08 -7.94 -0.34
N LEU A 403 6.36 -7.70 -0.06
CA LEU A 403 6.81 -7.17 1.23
C LEU A 403 6.17 -5.81 1.52
N CYS A 404 6.14 -4.90 0.54
CA CYS A 404 5.44 -3.63 0.66
C CYS A 404 3.95 -3.81 0.93
N ALA A 405 3.27 -4.69 0.19
CA ALA A 405 1.86 -4.99 0.42
C ALA A 405 1.61 -5.53 1.84
N LEU A 406 2.51 -6.37 2.36
CA LEU A 406 2.47 -6.86 3.74
C LEU A 406 2.70 -5.76 4.76
N MET A 407 3.64 -4.86 4.54
CA MET A 407 3.83 -3.70 5.41
C MET A 407 2.57 -2.82 5.43
N VAL A 408 2.00 -2.49 4.27
CA VAL A 408 0.77 -1.69 4.16
C VAL A 408 -0.40 -2.38 4.87
N PHE A 409 -0.59 -3.68 4.65
CA PHE A 409 -1.60 -4.46 5.36
C PHE A 409 -1.38 -4.46 6.88
N THR A 410 -0.13 -4.63 7.33
CA THR A 410 0.22 -4.63 8.75
C THR A 410 -0.11 -3.29 9.41
N ALA A 411 0.28 -2.18 8.79
CA ALA A 411 -0.04 -0.85 9.30
C ALA A 411 -1.54 -0.59 9.38
N ASN A 412 -2.27 -0.97 8.34
CA ASN A 412 -3.72 -0.85 8.30
C ASN A 412 -4.40 -1.73 9.33
N MET A 413 -3.94 -2.97 9.53
CA MET A 413 -4.45 -3.87 10.56
C MET A 413 -4.23 -3.29 11.97
N VAL A 414 -3.03 -2.75 12.25
CA VAL A 414 -2.77 -2.06 13.52
C VAL A 414 -3.73 -0.89 13.71
N PHE A 415 -4.01 -0.13 12.65
CA PHE A 415 -5.03 0.91 12.68
C PHE A 415 -6.43 0.34 12.95
N SER A 416 -6.84 -0.75 12.29
CA SER A 416 -8.13 -1.41 12.51
C SER A 416 -8.31 -1.93 13.93
N LEU A 417 -7.23 -2.36 14.57
CA LEU A 417 -7.23 -2.85 15.95
C LEU A 417 -7.35 -1.73 16.99
N ILE A 418 -6.97 -0.50 16.64
CA ILE A 418 -6.93 0.65 17.56
C ILE A 418 -8.07 1.64 17.31
N SER A 419 -8.59 1.72 16.08
CA SER A 419 -9.51 2.79 15.67
C SER A 419 -10.49 2.41 14.56
N GLY A 420 -10.35 1.27 13.89
CA GLY A 420 -11.16 0.92 12.73
C GLY A 420 -12.48 0.24 13.07
N ALA A 421 -13.34 0.17 12.04
CA ALA A 421 -14.57 -0.60 12.03
C ALA A 421 -14.60 -1.51 10.78
N PHE A 422 -15.04 -2.77 10.90
CA PHE A 422 -14.95 -3.73 9.79
C PHE A 422 -15.78 -3.32 8.57
N ALA A 423 -16.90 -2.63 8.78
CA ALA A 423 -17.79 -2.18 7.71
C ALA A 423 -17.28 -0.93 6.99
N GLU A 424 -16.34 -0.18 7.57
CA GLU A 424 -15.86 1.10 7.03
C GLU A 424 -14.40 1.04 6.54
N ASP A 425 -13.66 -0.01 6.92
CA ASP A 425 -12.22 -0.11 6.64
C ASP A 425 -11.91 -0.68 5.24
N ARG A 426 -12.18 0.17 4.25
CA ARG A 426 -11.90 -0.09 2.82
C ARG A 426 -10.41 -0.38 2.58
N PHE A 427 -9.52 0.27 3.32
CA PHE A 427 -8.09 0.20 3.02
C PHE A 427 -7.46 -1.08 3.59
N THR A 428 -7.89 -1.53 4.76
CA THR A 428 -7.57 -2.87 5.26
C THR A 428 -8.11 -3.95 4.33
N SER A 429 -9.37 -3.82 3.92
CA SER A 429 -10.04 -4.69 2.94
C SER A 429 -9.27 -4.77 1.61
N ALA A 430 -8.86 -3.63 1.05
CA ALA A 430 -8.05 -3.57 -0.16
C ALA A 430 -6.67 -4.22 0.03
N SER A 431 -5.97 -3.88 1.12
CA SER A 431 -4.61 -4.38 1.38
C SER A 431 -4.58 -5.89 1.64
N LEU A 432 -5.65 -6.47 2.21
CA LEU A 432 -5.82 -7.92 2.31
C LEU A 432 -5.80 -8.61 0.93
N GLY A 433 -6.50 -8.05 -0.06
CA GLY A 433 -6.49 -8.59 -1.43
C GLY A 433 -5.15 -8.42 -2.16
N LEU A 434 -4.38 -7.37 -1.86
CA LEU A 434 -3.04 -7.17 -2.45
C LEU A 434 -2.04 -8.30 -2.09
N LEU A 435 -2.21 -8.90 -0.92
CA LEU A 435 -1.36 -10.00 -0.45
C LEU A 435 -1.49 -11.28 -1.31
N LEU A 436 -2.55 -11.40 -2.11
CA LEU A 436 -2.72 -12.48 -3.08
C LEU A 436 -1.95 -12.26 -4.39
N MET A 437 -1.02 -11.29 -4.42
CA MET A 437 -0.19 -11.01 -5.59
C MET A 437 0.34 -12.30 -6.21
N ARG A 438 0.03 -12.49 -7.50
CA ARG A 438 0.47 -13.64 -8.27
C ARG A 438 2.00 -13.73 -8.22
N PRO A 439 2.58 -14.89 -7.84
CA PRO A 439 4.02 -15.08 -7.86
C PRO A 439 4.56 -14.76 -9.25
N LEU A 440 5.78 -14.22 -9.31
CA LEU A 440 6.56 -14.34 -10.56
C LEU A 440 6.62 -15.83 -10.87
N ALA A 441 6.20 -16.21 -12.08
CA ALA A 441 6.55 -17.52 -12.60
C ALA A 441 8.07 -17.53 -12.64
N LEU A 442 8.71 -18.02 -11.57
CA LEU A 442 10.10 -18.43 -11.61
C LEU A 442 10.12 -19.34 -12.82
N ALA A 443 10.83 -18.92 -13.89
CA ALA A 443 11.06 -19.77 -15.02
C ALA A 443 11.54 -21.08 -14.40
N ARG A 444 10.69 -22.11 -14.39
CA ARG A 444 11.12 -23.43 -13.95
C ARG A 444 12.34 -23.65 -14.81
N PRO A 445 13.56 -23.81 -14.25
CA PRO A 445 14.70 -24.17 -15.06
C PRO A 445 14.22 -25.39 -15.81
N THR A 446 14.02 -25.24 -17.11
CA THR A 446 13.48 -26.29 -17.94
C THR A 446 14.47 -27.41 -17.77
N ALA A 447 14.05 -28.50 -17.12
CA ALA A 447 14.85 -29.72 -16.99
C ALA A 447 15.28 -30.29 -18.37
N GLN A 448 14.81 -29.68 -19.47
CA GLN A 448 15.25 -29.89 -20.84
C GLN A 448 16.58 -29.20 -21.21
N ALA A 449 17.11 -28.26 -20.42
CA ALA A 449 18.43 -27.66 -20.67
C ALA A 449 19.59 -28.54 -20.18
N SER A 450 19.37 -29.42 -19.21
CA SER A 450 20.37 -30.41 -18.76
C SER A 450 20.33 -31.73 -19.54
N ALA A 451 19.41 -31.90 -20.49
CA ALA A 451 19.29 -33.09 -21.32
C ALA A 451 19.87 -32.89 -22.75
N ARG A 452 20.55 -31.76 -23.01
CA ARG A 452 21.19 -31.44 -24.29
C ARG A 452 22.67 -31.04 -24.14
N GLU A 453 23.38 -31.63 -23.19
CA GLU A 453 24.82 -31.86 -23.38
C GLU A 453 24.99 -33.28 -23.92
N PRO A 454 25.11 -33.49 -25.25
CA PRO A 454 25.74 -34.70 -25.73
C PRO A 454 27.18 -34.69 -25.24
N ALA A 455 27.58 -35.79 -24.60
CA ALA A 455 28.94 -36.11 -24.24
C ALA A 455 29.86 -36.01 -25.48
N ALA A 456 30.46 -34.84 -25.69
CA ALA A 456 31.43 -34.61 -26.76
C ALA A 456 32.43 -33.55 -26.31
N HIS A 457 33.30 -33.91 -25.36
CA HIS A 457 34.76 -33.72 -25.46
C HIS A 457 35.46 -34.05 -24.14
N SER A 458 35.65 -35.35 -23.92
CA SER A 458 36.85 -35.85 -23.27
C SER A 458 38.02 -35.75 -24.26
N ALA A 459 38.74 -34.63 -24.30
CA ALA A 459 40.13 -34.56 -24.78
C ALA A 459 40.76 -33.17 -24.54
N GLY A 460 41.65 -33.10 -23.54
CA GLY A 460 42.86 -32.29 -23.62
C GLY A 460 42.79 -30.82 -23.21
N ARG A 461 43.28 -30.54 -21.98
CA ARG A 461 44.17 -29.44 -21.54
C ARG A 461 43.82 -29.06 -20.09
N ALA A 462 44.39 -29.73 -19.10
CA ALA A 462 45.59 -29.24 -18.39
C ALA A 462 46.23 -27.95 -18.98
N LEU A 463 46.14 -26.85 -18.24
CA LEU A 463 47.23 -25.93 -17.81
C LEU A 463 46.74 -24.51 -17.53
N GLY A 464 47.18 -23.93 -16.40
CA GLY A 464 47.31 -22.48 -16.18
C GLY A 464 46.28 -21.88 -15.21
N LEU A 465 46.53 -21.84 -13.89
CA LEU A 465 47.24 -20.76 -13.16
C LEU A 465 46.54 -19.39 -13.13
N LEU A 466 46.20 -18.97 -11.91
CA LEU A 466 46.30 -17.62 -11.34
C LEU A 466 45.74 -16.43 -12.15
N ARG A 467 44.62 -15.87 -11.70
CA ARG A 467 44.52 -14.48 -11.22
C ARG A 467 43.19 -14.20 -10.52
#